data_AF-A0A1V5IHE4-F1
#
_entry.id   AF-A0A1V5IHE4-F1
#
_cell.length_a   1.000
_cell.length_b   1.000
_cell.length_c   1.000
_cell.angle_alpha   90.00
_cell.angle_beta   90.00
_cell.angle_gamma   90.00
#
_symmetry.space_group_name_H-M   'P 1'
#
loop_
_entity.id
_entity.type
_entity.pdbx_description
1 polymer ?
#
loop_
_entity_poly.entity_id
_entity_poly.type
_entity_poly.pdbx_seq_one_letter_code
_entity_poly.pdbx_strand_id
1 'polypeptide(L)'
;MRPDYQNVAGVLLFLAGFIALMGIITGEICYPAGYSTAHSEISDLGSTRPPEALIYQPSATIFNTTMILAGILIITGAYCASRSGWERWSSLLLGLLGVGILGVGLFPGNVAILHPLFAMFTFVIGGIAAVLSIRGLSGPYRYLSAILGAITLLSLLLMGILIPVLGDGGTERWVAYPLIFWLTGLGAYFLGRASTQQQAPHPA
;
A
#
# COMPACT_ATOMS: atom_id res chain seq x y z
N MET A 1 -13.07 -18.81 8.26
CA MET A 1 -13.05 -18.13 6.95
C MET A 1 -13.08 -19.23 5.88
N ARG A 2 -13.50 -18.97 4.64
CA ARG A 2 -13.43 -19.96 3.55
C ARG A 2 -11.97 -20.08 3.08
N PRO A 3 -11.30 -21.24 3.22
CA PRO A 3 -9.85 -21.36 3.02
C PRO A 3 -9.35 -20.96 1.62
N ASP A 4 -10.08 -21.32 0.55
CA ASP A 4 -9.64 -21.04 -0.82
C ASP A 4 -9.54 -19.54 -1.12
N TYR A 5 -10.60 -18.80 -0.79
CA TYR A 5 -10.63 -17.34 -0.95
C TYR A 5 -9.60 -16.66 -0.04
N GLN A 6 -9.38 -17.21 1.16
CA GLN A 6 -8.39 -16.69 2.09
C GLN A 6 -6.96 -16.86 1.55
N ASN A 7 -6.64 -18.02 0.96
CA ASN A 7 -5.34 -18.27 0.33
C ASN A 7 -5.09 -17.32 -0.84
N VAL A 8 -6.08 -17.16 -1.72
CA VAL A 8 -5.99 -16.24 -2.86
C VAL A 8 -5.80 -14.80 -2.38
N ALA A 9 -6.58 -14.35 -1.38
CA ALA A 9 -6.40 -13.03 -0.77
C ALA A 9 -4.98 -12.86 -0.21
N GLY A 10 -4.47 -13.89 0.48
CA GLY A 10 -3.13 -13.90 1.04
C GLY A 10 -2.03 -13.72 0.00
N VAL A 11 -2.07 -14.50 -1.09
CA VAL A 11 -1.10 -14.40 -2.20
C VAL A 11 -1.17 -13.02 -2.86
N LEU A 12 -2.36 -12.55 -3.21
CA LEU A 12 -2.54 -11.29 -3.92
C LEU A 12 -2.03 -10.09 -3.11
N LEU A 13 -2.35 -10.04 -1.81
CA LEU A 13 -1.92 -8.94 -0.93
C LEU A 13 -0.42 -8.98 -0.63
N PHE A 14 0.14 -10.18 -0.45
CA PHE A 14 1.58 -10.36 -0.29
C PHE A 14 2.33 -9.86 -1.53
N LEU A 15 1.91 -10.33 -2.71
CA LEU A 15 2.50 -9.91 -3.98
C LEU A 15 2.30 -8.42 -4.23
N ALA A 16 1.15 -7.83 -3.89
CA ALA A 16 0.93 -6.39 -4.06
C ALA A 16 1.95 -5.56 -3.28
N GLY A 17 2.18 -5.89 -2.00
CA GLY A 17 3.19 -5.21 -1.19
C GLY A 17 4.62 -5.43 -1.70
N PHE A 18 4.97 -6.67 -2.05
CA PHE A 18 6.28 -6.99 -2.62
C PHE A 18 6.54 -6.27 -3.95
N ILE A 19 5.58 -6.32 -4.88
CA ILE A 19 5.66 -5.66 -6.19
C ILE A 19 5.77 -4.15 -6.01
N ALA A 20 4.97 -3.54 -5.11
CA ALA A 20 5.06 -2.11 -4.82
C ALA A 20 6.46 -1.72 -4.34
N LEU A 21 7.02 -2.44 -3.36
CA LEU A 21 8.36 -2.16 -2.83
C LEU A 21 9.44 -2.31 -3.92
N MET A 22 9.44 -3.45 -4.62
CA MET A 22 10.45 -3.74 -5.63
C MET A 22 10.32 -2.81 -6.85
N GLY A 23 9.11 -2.45 -7.24
CA GLY A 23 8.86 -1.52 -8.34
C GLY A 23 9.29 -0.09 -8.01
N ILE A 24 9.12 0.36 -6.77
CA ILE A 24 9.70 1.64 -6.31
C ILE A 24 11.22 1.60 -6.41
N ILE A 25 11.88 0.61 -5.80
CA ILE A 25 13.35 0.48 -5.83
C ILE A 25 13.87 0.41 -7.27
N THR A 26 13.20 -0.33 -8.14
CA THR A 26 13.58 -0.43 -9.56
C THR A 26 13.38 0.89 -10.29
N GLY A 27 12.29 1.60 -10.01
CA GLY A 27 12.05 2.95 -10.52
C GLY A 27 13.15 3.92 -10.09
N GLU A 28 13.59 3.88 -8.84
CA GLU A 28 14.69 4.71 -8.32
C GLU A 28 16.00 4.43 -9.06
N ILE A 29 16.36 3.16 -9.27
CA ILE A 29 17.56 2.76 -10.02
C ILE A 29 17.54 3.30 -11.47
N CYS A 30 16.36 3.36 -12.08
CA CYS A 30 16.17 3.84 -13.44
C CYS A 30 15.94 5.36 -13.54
N TYR A 31 15.93 6.08 -12.42
CA TYR A 31 15.77 7.53 -12.40
C TYR A 31 17.13 8.22 -12.67
N PRO A 32 17.16 9.38 -13.35
CA PRO A 32 18.41 10.12 -13.55
C PRO A 32 19.16 10.46 -12.27
N ALA A 33 20.45 10.77 -12.42
CA ALA A 33 21.29 11.23 -11.33
C ALA A 33 20.67 12.45 -10.63
N GLY A 34 20.59 12.42 -9.30
CA GLY A 34 19.99 13.47 -8.47
C GLY A 34 18.74 13.04 -7.71
N TYR A 35 18.15 11.88 -8.02
CA TYR A 35 17.12 11.29 -7.17
C TYR A 35 17.69 10.95 -5.79
N SER A 36 17.02 11.38 -4.73
CA SER A 36 17.44 11.05 -3.37
C SER A 36 16.23 10.72 -2.50
N THR A 37 16.43 9.78 -1.58
CA THR A 37 15.40 9.36 -0.63
C THR A 37 14.86 10.52 0.21
N ALA A 38 15.68 11.54 0.50
CA ALA A 38 15.27 12.69 1.31
C ALA A 38 14.50 13.74 0.50
N HIS A 39 14.99 14.09 -0.70
CA HIS A 39 14.50 15.26 -1.45
C HIS A 39 13.65 14.91 -2.66
N SER A 40 13.44 13.64 -2.96
CA SER A 40 12.61 13.18 -4.08
C SER A 40 11.49 12.29 -3.56
N GLU A 41 10.28 12.69 -3.89
CA GLU A 41 9.09 11.91 -3.58
C GLU A 41 9.13 10.57 -4.33
N ILE A 42 8.55 9.54 -3.74
CA ILE A 42 8.25 8.28 -4.40
C ILE A 42 7.43 8.56 -5.67
N SER A 43 6.45 9.45 -5.58
CA SER A 43 5.59 9.79 -6.72
C SER A 43 6.32 10.47 -7.88
N ASP A 44 7.45 11.14 -7.62
CA ASP A 44 8.31 11.74 -8.66
C ASP A 44 8.80 10.67 -9.65
N LEU A 45 8.93 9.40 -9.21
CA LEU A 45 9.29 8.27 -10.08
C LEU A 45 8.30 8.12 -11.25
N GLY A 46 7.02 8.43 -11.04
CA GLY A 46 5.98 8.42 -12.06
C GLY A 46 5.94 9.67 -12.93
N SER A 47 6.15 10.82 -12.30
CA SER A 47 6.32 12.15 -12.90
C SER A 47 6.46 13.16 -11.76
N THR A 48 7.29 14.19 -11.91
CA THR A 48 7.31 15.30 -10.94
C THR A 48 6.04 16.15 -11.03
N ARG A 49 5.79 16.94 -9.99
CA ARG A 49 4.63 17.85 -9.89
C ARG A 49 4.76 19.07 -10.83
N PRO A 50 3.63 19.65 -11.29
CA PRO A 50 3.62 20.93 -12.02
C PRO A 50 4.21 22.08 -11.17
N PRO A 51 4.65 23.20 -11.80
CA PRO A 51 4.47 23.58 -13.20
C PRO A 51 5.47 22.96 -14.18
N GLU A 52 6.62 22.51 -13.69
CA GLU A 52 7.71 21.93 -14.48
C GLU A 52 7.70 20.41 -14.34
N ALA A 53 6.60 19.78 -14.74
CA ALA A 53 6.45 18.34 -14.64
C ALA A 53 7.41 17.62 -15.61
N LEU A 54 8.26 16.75 -15.07
CA LEU A 54 9.26 15.98 -15.80
C LEU A 54 8.91 14.49 -15.69
N ILE A 55 9.02 13.80 -16.82
CA ILE A 55 8.77 12.36 -16.92
C ILE A 55 10.05 11.69 -17.40
N TYR A 56 10.63 10.86 -16.54
CA TYR A 56 11.87 10.14 -16.86
C TYR A 56 11.61 8.68 -17.15
N GLN A 57 12.02 8.22 -18.33
CA GLN A 57 11.89 6.82 -18.73
C GLN A 57 13.23 6.08 -18.57
N PRO A 58 13.22 4.80 -18.15
CA PRO A 58 12.04 3.95 -17.97
C PRO A 58 11.36 4.02 -16.59
N SER A 59 11.87 4.87 -15.67
CA SER A 59 11.36 4.98 -14.28
C SER A 59 9.85 5.18 -14.19
N ALA A 60 9.31 6.15 -14.96
CA ALA A 60 7.88 6.44 -14.99
C ALA A 60 7.02 5.26 -15.41
N THR A 61 7.45 4.51 -16.43
CA THR A 61 6.71 3.32 -16.85
C THR A 61 6.72 2.25 -15.75
N ILE A 62 7.87 2.04 -15.11
CA ILE A 62 8.03 1.06 -14.04
C ILE A 62 7.14 1.43 -12.85
N PHE A 63 7.23 2.65 -12.34
CA PHE A 63 6.46 3.10 -11.18
C PHE A 63 4.95 3.07 -11.45
N ASN A 64 4.49 3.70 -12.53
CA ASN A 64 3.06 3.79 -12.83
C ASN A 64 2.44 2.40 -13.05
N THR A 65 3.13 1.51 -13.78
CA THR A 65 2.68 0.12 -13.98
C THR A 65 2.65 -0.65 -12.66
N THR A 66 3.65 -0.44 -11.81
CA THR A 66 3.70 -1.06 -10.47
C THR A 66 2.49 -0.66 -9.64
N MET A 67 2.16 0.63 -9.59
CA MET A 67 1.00 1.13 -8.83
C MET A 67 -0.32 0.60 -9.41
N ILE A 68 -0.47 0.59 -10.73
CA ILE A 68 -1.67 0.01 -11.38
C ILE A 68 -1.83 -1.47 -11.01
N LEU A 69 -0.77 -2.26 -11.17
CA LEU A 69 -0.80 -3.69 -10.87
C LEU A 69 -1.08 -3.95 -9.39
N ALA A 70 -0.39 -3.25 -8.49
CA ALA A 70 -0.62 -3.36 -7.05
C ALA A 70 -2.06 -2.98 -6.67
N GLY A 71 -2.61 -1.90 -7.23
CA GLY A 71 -3.99 -1.49 -7.01
C GLY A 71 -5.00 -2.57 -7.43
N ILE A 72 -4.82 -3.19 -8.60
CA ILE A 72 -5.67 -4.29 -9.09
C ILE A 72 -5.57 -5.52 -8.16
N LEU A 73 -4.36 -5.90 -7.76
CA LEU A 73 -4.13 -7.01 -6.84
C LEU A 73 -4.80 -6.76 -5.48
N ILE A 74 -4.74 -5.54 -4.95
CA ILE A 74 -5.35 -5.16 -3.67
C ILE A 74 -6.88 -5.18 -3.77
N ILE A 75 -7.47 -4.62 -4.84
CA ILE A 75 -8.93 -4.65 -5.06
C ILE A 75 -9.42 -6.10 -5.13
N THR A 76 -8.73 -6.94 -5.90
CA THR A 76 -9.07 -8.35 -6.05
C THR A 76 -8.87 -9.11 -4.73
N GLY A 77 -7.77 -8.83 -4.01
CA GLY A 77 -7.47 -9.39 -2.70
C GLY A 77 -8.50 -8.99 -1.65
N ALA A 78 -8.98 -7.75 -1.67
CA ALA A 78 -10.04 -7.25 -0.79
C ALA A 78 -11.38 -7.96 -1.05
N TYR A 79 -11.72 -8.17 -2.33
CA TYR A 79 -12.88 -8.98 -2.70
C TYR A 79 -12.74 -10.41 -2.16
N CYS A 80 -11.61 -11.07 -2.41
CA CYS A 80 -11.35 -12.42 -1.90
C CYS A 80 -11.40 -12.47 -0.37
N ALA A 81 -10.83 -11.48 0.33
CA ALA A 81 -10.88 -11.39 1.79
C ALA A 81 -12.33 -11.29 2.29
N SER A 82 -13.15 -10.45 1.67
CA SER A 82 -14.59 -10.36 1.96
C SER A 82 -15.30 -11.69 1.72
N ARG A 83 -15.03 -12.36 0.58
CA ARG A 83 -15.61 -13.68 0.24
C ARG A 83 -15.14 -14.80 1.17
N SER A 84 -13.97 -14.65 1.78
CA SER A 84 -13.49 -15.57 2.81
C SER A 84 -14.25 -15.39 4.14
N GLY A 85 -15.03 -14.33 4.30
CA GLY A 85 -15.74 -14.00 5.53
C GLY A 85 -14.90 -13.16 6.50
N TRP A 86 -13.92 -12.41 5.99
CA TRP A 86 -13.23 -11.38 6.78
C TRP A 86 -14.17 -10.22 7.11
N GLU A 87 -13.77 -9.41 8.09
CA GLU A 87 -14.56 -8.29 8.60
C GLU A 87 -14.88 -7.29 7.47
N ARG A 88 -16.16 -6.89 7.38
CA ARG A 88 -16.70 -6.18 6.21
C ARG A 88 -16.08 -4.81 6.02
N TRP A 89 -15.90 -4.04 7.10
CA TRP A 89 -15.33 -2.70 7.01
C TRP A 89 -13.86 -2.73 6.64
N SER A 90 -13.11 -3.67 7.20
CA SER A 90 -11.69 -3.90 6.88
C SER A 90 -11.53 -4.28 5.41
N SER A 91 -12.40 -5.15 4.89
CA SER A 91 -12.41 -5.52 3.47
C SER A 91 -12.75 -4.33 2.57
N LEU A 92 -13.75 -3.51 2.94
CA LEU A 92 -14.13 -2.31 2.19
C LEU A 92 -12.98 -1.30 2.13
N LEU A 93 -12.39 -0.96 3.28
CA LEU A 93 -11.29 0.00 3.38
C LEU A 93 -10.05 -0.48 2.62
N LEU A 94 -9.76 -1.79 2.65
CA LEU A 94 -8.69 -2.39 1.84
C LEU A 94 -8.98 -2.24 0.34
N GLY A 95 -10.23 -2.45 -0.09
CA GLY A 95 -10.63 -2.22 -1.48
C GLY A 95 -10.49 -0.77 -1.90
N LEU A 96 -10.88 0.18 -1.03
CA LEU A 96 -10.70 1.62 -1.27
C LEU A 96 -9.22 1.99 -1.35
N LEU A 97 -8.37 1.45 -0.48
CA LEU A 97 -6.91 1.63 -0.61
C LEU A 97 -6.42 1.18 -1.99
N GLY A 98 -6.88 0.03 -2.47
CA GLY A 98 -6.54 -0.46 -3.82
C GLY A 98 -6.98 0.49 -4.94
N VAL A 99 -8.16 1.11 -4.81
CA VAL A 99 -8.64 2.17 -5.73
C VAL A 99 -7.72 3.40 -5.67
N GLY A 100 -7.30 3.79 -4.47
CA GLY A 100 -6.32 4.86 -4.25
C GLY A 100 -5.02 4.63 -5.04
N ILE A 101 -4.39 3.48 -4.80
CA ILE A 101 -3.11 3.10 -5.39
C ILE A 101 -3.23 2.96 -6.92
N LEU A 102 -4.32 2.35 -7.41
CA LEU A 102 -4.61 2.28 -8.84
C LEU A 102 -4.68 3.70 -9.46
N GLY A 103 -5.37 4.62 -8.79
CA GLY A 103 -5.46 6.01 -9.21
C GLY A 103 -4.10 6.72 -9.26
N VAL A 104 -3.22 6.49 -8.29
CA VAL A 104 -1.84 7.03 -8.30
C VAL A 104 -1.08 6.61 -9.57
N GLY A 105 -1.23 5.35 -10.00
CA GLY A 105 -0.58 4.88 -11.23
C GLY A 105 -1.25 5.37 -12.52
N LEU A 106 -2.57 5.56 -12.52
CA LEU A 106 -3.33 6.08 -13.68
C LEU A 106 -3.18 7.59 -13.88
N PHE A 107 -2.92 8.32 -12.79
CA PHE A 107 -2.75 9.77 -12.79
C PHE A 107 -1.38 10.10 -12.21
N PRO A 108 -0.30 10.09 -13.02
CA PRO A 108 1.04 10.42 -12.56
C PRO A 108 1.14 11.89 -12.12
N GLY A 109 2.25 12.28 -11.48
CA GLY A 109 2.41 13.60 -10.85
C GLY A 109 2.12 14.82 -11.74
N ASN A 110 2.27 14.71 -13.07
CA ASN A 110 1.89 15.77 -14.02
C ASN A 110 0.38 16.07 -14.05
N VAL A 111 -0.48 15.16 -13.59
CA VAL A 111 -1.93 15.34 -13.52
C VAL A 111 -2.28 16.11 -12.23
N ALA A 112 -2.09 17.43 -12.30
CA ALA A 112 -2.09 18.40 -11.19
C ALA A 112 -3.18 18.24 -10.11
N ILE A 113 -4.39 17.83 -10.51
CA ILE A 113 -5.55 17.73 -9.61
C ILE A 113 -5.73 16.29 -9.12
N LEU A 114 -5.78 15.32 -10.04
CA LEU A 114 -6.15 13.95 -9.70
C LEU A 114 -5.04 13.23 -8.94
N HIS A 115 -3.77 13.46 -9.30
CA HIS A 115 -2.65 12.80 -8.63
C HIS A 115 -2.62 13.05 -7.11
N PRO A 116 -2.54 14.31 -6.62
CA PRO A 116 -2.50 14.56 -5.18
C PRO A 116 -3.77 14.11 -4.46
N LEU A 117 -4.94 14.13 -5.12
CA LEU A 117 -6.17 13.58 -4.55
C LEU A 117 -6.08 12.08 -4.30
N PHE A 118 -5.65 11.30 -5.30
CA PHE A 118 -5.50 9.84 -5.14
C PHE A 118 -4.34 9.47 -4.21
N ALA A 119 -3.24 10.24 -4.20
CA ALA A 119 -2.15 10.05 -3.25
C ALA A 119 -2.61 10.28 -1.80
N MET A 120 -3.27 11.41 -1.52
CA MET A 120 -3.81 11.71 -0.19
C MET A 120 -4.88 10.69 0.23
N PHE A 121 -5.78 10.32 -0.70
CA PHE A 121 -6.78 9.28 -0.46
C PHE A 121 -6.12 7.95 -0.09
N THR A 122 -5.09 7.53 -0.82
CA THR A 122 -4.29 6.32 -0.53
C THR A 122 -3.73 6.34 0.87
N PHE A 123 -3.06 7.43 1.26
CA PHE A 123 -2.39 7.51 2.54
C PHE A 123 -3.37 7.55 3.72
N VAL A 124 -4.44 8.35 3.63
CA VAL A 124 -5.44 8.47 4.69
C VAL A 124 -6.24 7.17 4.83
N ILE A 125 -6.80 6.66 3.72
CA ILE A 125 -7.60 5.43 3.75
C ILE A 125 -6.75 4.24 4.11
N GLY A 126 -5.51 4.15 3.60
CA GLY A 126 -4.58 3.08 3.95
C GLY A 126 -4.24 3.06 5.43
N GLY A 127 -3.92 4.22 6.02
CA GLY A 127 -3.66 4.32 7.45
C GLY A 127 -4.87 3.90 8.30
N ILE A 128 -6.07 4.40 7.94
CA ILE A 128 -7.32 4.01 8.60
C ILE A 128 -7.60 2.51 8.44
N ALA A 129 -7.39 1.94 7.24
CA ALA A 129 -7.57 0.52 6.96
C ALA A 129 -6.65 -0.33 7.84
N ALA A 130 -5.37 0.03 7.92
CA ALA A 130 -4.39 -0.66 8.74
C ALA A 130 -4.75 -0.63 10.24
N VAL A 131 -5.18 0.51 10.77
CA VAL A 131 -5.66 0.63 12.16
C VAL A 131 -6.93 -0.18 12.40
N LEU A 132 -7.96 0.04 11.60
CA LEU A 132 -9.28 -0.55 11.85
C LEU A 132 -9.33 -2.05 11.53
N SER A 133 -8.39 -2.57 10.74
CA SER A 133 -8.27 -4.00 10.50
C SER A 133 -8.00 -4.82 11.77
N ILE A 134 -7.59 -4.18 12.87
CA ILE A 134 -7.51 -4.83 14.20
C ILE A 134 -8.82 -5.56 14.58
N ARG A 135 -9.98 -5.08 14.09
CA ARG A 135 -11.29 -5.69 14.33
C ARG A 135 -11.47 -7.04 13.63
N GLY A 136 -10.80 -7.23 12.50
CA GLY A 136 -10.81 -8.47 11.71
C GLY A 136 -9.59 -9.36 11.91
N LEU A 137 -8.63 -8.94 12.74
CA LEU A 137 -7.36 -9.64 12.98
C LEU A 137 -7.31 -10.27 14.38
N SER A 138 -6.64 -11.41 14.48
CA SER A 138 -6.39 -12.13 15.74
C SER A 138 -4.90 -12.35 15.98
N GLY A 139 -4.51 -12.59 17.24
CA GLY A 139 -3.11 -12.80 17.60
C GLY A 139 -2.28 -11.50 17.57
N PRO A 140 -0.94 -11.59 17.69
CA PRO A 140 -0.07 -10.43 17.85
C PRO A 140 -0.05 -9.50 16.62
N TYR A 141 -0.29 -10.03 15.42
CA TYR A 141 -0.28 -9.26 14.17
C TYR A 141 -1.29 -8.10 14.16
N ARG A 142 -2.40 -8.23 14.90
CA ARG A 142 -3.42 -7.16 15.01
C ARG A 142 -2.83 -5.86 15.57
N TYR A 143 -1.85 -5.96 16.47
CA TYR A 143 -1.18 -4.81 17.06
C TYR A 143 -0.15 -4.20 16.11
N LEU A 144 0.61 -5.04 15.40
CA LEU A 144 1.53 -4.58 14.35
C LEU A 144 0.79 -3.81 13.27
N SER A 145 -0.37 -4.33 12.84
CA SER A 145 -1.26 -3.65 11.90
C SER A 145 -1.67 -2.26 12.37
N ALA A 146 -2.12 -2.15 13.63
CA ALA A 146 -2.51 -0.88 14.21
C ALA A 146 -1.34 0.09 14.34
N ILE A 147 -0.16 -0.38 14.72
CA ILE A 147 1.06 0.43 14.84
C ILE A 147 1.47 0.98 13.47
N LEU A 148 1.54 0.13 12.43
CA LEU A 148 1.92 0.56 11.08
C LEU A 148 0.93 1.59 10.50
N GLY A 149 -0.36 1.38 10.72
CA GLY A 149 -1.39 2.35 10.35
C GLY A 149 -1.27 3.67 11.14
N ALA A 150 -0.98 3.59 12.44
CA ALA A 150 -0.76 4.78 13.26
C ALA A 150 0.48 5.56 12.83
N ILE A 151 1.60 4.89 12.50
CA ILE A 151 2.80 5.54 11.96
C ILE A 151 2.43 6.30 10.69
N THR A 152 1.71 5.67 9.75
CA THR A 152 1.24 6.32 8.52
C THR A 152 0.45 7.60 8.81
N LEU A 153 -0.57 7.52 9.68
CA LEU A 153 -1.46 8.64 9.98
C LEU A 153 -0.76 9.75 10.77
N LEU A 154 0.13 9.40 11.70
CA LEU A 154 0.93 10.36 12.46
C LEU A 154 1.95 11.04 11.56
N SER A 155 2.59 10.32 10.64
CA SER A 155 3.50 10.93 9.66
C SER A 155 2.78 11.92 8.74
N LEU A 156 1.54 11.62 8.33
CA LEU A 156 0.70 12.59 7.63
C LEU A 156 0.39 13.82 8.50
N LEU A 157 -0.04 13.62 9.74
CA LEU A 157 -0.42 14.74 10.62
C LEU A 157 0.78 15.64 10.96
N LEU A 158 1.98 15.06 11.07
CA LEU A 158 3.20 15.72 11.52
C LEU A 158 4.11 16.13 10.35
N MET A 159 3.60 16.17 9.12
CA MET A 159 4.40 16.50 7.93
C MET A 159 5.18 17.82 8.05
N GLY A 160 4.60 18.87 8.67
CA GLY A 160 5.29 20.15 8.90
C GLY A 160 6.50 20.06 9.86
N ILE A 161 6.58 19.01 10.66
CA ILE A 161 7.73 18.72 11.56
C ILE A 161 8.71 17.76 10.87
N LEU A 162 8.19 16.79 10.10
CA LEU A 162 9.00 15.77 9.44
C LEU A 162 9.75 16.29 8.21
N ILE A 163 9.11 17.13 7.38
CA ILE A 163 9.71 17.67 6.15
C ILE A 163 11.03 18.41 6.43
N PRO A 164 11.14 19.29 7.45
CA PRO A 164 12.42 19.93 7.77
C PRO A 164 13.56 18.98 8.18
N VAL A 165 13.24 17.76 8.65
CA VAL A 165 14.21 16.79 9.18
C VAL A 165 14.54 15.69 8.17
N LEU A 166 13.53 15.21 7.44
CA LEU A 166 13.60 14.06 6.55
C LEU A 166 13.51 14.44 5.07
N GLY A 167 13.15 15.69 4.77
CA GLY A 167 12.74 16.14 3.45
C GLY A 167 11.37 15.60 3.04
N ASP A 168 10.85 16.09 1.90
CA ASP A 168 9.55 15.67 1.35
C ASP A 168 9.55 14.17 1.02
N GLY A 169 10.60 13.70 0.35
CA GLY A 169 10.76 12.31 -0.04
C GLY A 169 10.91 11.35 1.14
N GLY A 170 11.60 11.78 2.20
CA GLY A 170 11.75 10.99 3.42
C GLY A 170 10.42 10.91 4.16
N THR A 171 9.71 12.03 4.26
CA THR A 171 8.38 12.10 4.90
C THR A 171 7.37 11.22 4.17
N GLU A 172 7.33 11.26 2.84
CA GLU A 172 6.42 10.40 2.06
C GLU A 172 6.71 8.92 2.26
N ARG A 173 7.98 8.50 2.37
CA ARG A 173 8.34 7.09 2.67
C ARG A 173 7.85 6.64 4.05
N TRP A 174 7.90 7.52 5.06
CA TRP A 174 7.34 7.23 6.37
C TRP A 174 5.81 7.13 6.37
N VAL A 175 5.15 7.71 5.38
CA VAL A 175 3.72 7.51 5.14
C VAL A 175 3.48 6.21 4.35
N ALA A 176 4.19 6.00 3.24
CA ALA A 176 3.91 4.92 2.29
C ALA A 176 4.43 3.54 2.74
N TYR A 177 5.67 3.45 3.24
CA TYR A 177 6.30 2.15 3.52
C TYR A 177 5.60 1.37 4.63
N PRO A 178 5.13 1.97 5.74
CA PRO A 178 4.35 1.22 6.73
C PRO A 178 3.12 0.54 6.13
N LEU A 179 2.46 1.16 5.14
CA LEU A 179 1.35 0.54 4.42
C LEU A 179 1.79 -0.62 3.54
N ILE A 180 2.94 -0.51 2.85
CA ILE A 180 3.50 -1.60 2.04
C ILE A 180 3.87 -2.81 2.92
N PHE A 181 4.52 -2.57 4.06
CA PHE A 181 4.84 -3.60 5.04
C PHE A 181 3.57 -4.21 5.65
N TRP A 182 2.57 -3.38 5.95
CA TRP A 182 1.28 -3.85 6.43
C TRP A 182 0.60 -4.76 5.40
N LEU A 183 0.49 -4.36 4.13
CA LEU A 183 -0.09 -5.17 3.06
C LEU A 183 0.62 -6.53 2.91
N THR A 184 1.96 -6.51 2.89
CA THR A 184 2.77 -7.73 2.80
C THR A 184 2.53 -8.65 4.00
N GLY A 185 2.54 -8.08 5.21
CA GLY A 185 2.23 -8.80 6.44
C GLY A 185 0.80 -9.33 6.50
N LEU A 186 -0.17 -8.60 5.93
CA LEU A 186 -1.59 -8.98 5.91
C LEU A 186 -1.79 -10.17 4.97
N GLY A 187 -1.11 -10.16 3.83
CA GLY A 187 -1.02 -11.31 2.93
C GLY A 187 -0.47 -12.55 3.63
N ALA A 188 0.68 -12.40 4.30
CA ALA A 188 1.29 -13.50 5.07
C ALA A 188 0.37 -13.99 6.22
N TYR A 189 -0.33 -13.09 6.89
CA TYR A 189 -1.30 -13.43 7.93
C TYR A 189 -2.44 -14.30 7.40
N PHE A 190 -3.01 -13.97 6.24
CA PHE A 190 -4.05 -14.79 5.63
C PHE A 190 -3.53 -16.17 5.19
N LEU A 191 -2.32 -16.25 4.62
CA LEU A 191 -1.71 -17.53 4.27
C LEU A 191 -1.49 -18.42 5.49
N GLY A 192 -0.91 -17.88 6.56
CA GLY A 192 -0.63 -18.65 7.78
C GLY A 192 -1.89 -19.21 8.45
N ARG A 193 -3.00 -18.44 8.45
CA ARG A 193 -4.24 -18.83 9.12
C ARG A 193 -5.06 -19.87 8.32
N ALA A 194 -4.85 -19.98 7.02
CA ALA A 194 -5.54 -20.98 6.20
C ALA A 194 -4.98 -22.39 6.49
N SER A 195 -3.65 -22.48 6.63
CA SER A 195 -2.96 -23.73 7.01
C SER A 195 -3.43 -24.27 8.36
N THR A 196 -3.61 -23.40 9.36
CA THR A 196 -4.13 -23.82 10.67
C THR A 196 -5.58 -24.30 10.62
N GLN A 197 -6.43 -23.72 9.76
CA GLN A 197 -7.82 -24.15 9.60
C GLN A 197 -7.92 -25.52 8.90
N GLN A 198 -7.03 -25.83 7.95
CA GLN A 198 -6.98 -27.13 7.30
C GLN A 198 -6.48 -28.26 8.22
N GLN A 199 -5.68 -27.93 9.25
CA GLN A 199 -5.14 -28.91 10.20
C GLN A 199 -6.04 -29.17 11.42
N ALA A 200 -7.14 -28.42 11.58
CA ALA A 200 -8.09 -28.65 12.67
C ALA A 200 -8.84 -29.98 12.45
N PRO A 201 -8.91 -30.88 13.46
CA PRO A 201 -9.65 -32.13 13.33
C PRO A 201 -11.11 -31.86 12.97
N HIS A 202 -11.65 -32.61 12.00
CA HIS A 202 -13.08 -32.60 11.72
C HIS A 202 -13.83 -33.02 13.00
N PRO A 203 -14.78 -32.22 13.51
CA PRO A 203 -15.65 -32.67 14.59
C PRO A 203 -16.44 -33.88 14.11
N ALA A 204 -16.38 -34.96 14.89
CA ALA A 204 -17.09 -36.21 14.67
C ALA A 204 -18.61 -36.04 14.85
#